data_AF-S4PCK5-F1
#
_entry.id   AF-S4PCK5-F1
#
_cell.length_a   1.000
_cell.length_b   1.000
_cell.length_c   1.000
_cell.angle_alpha   90.00
_cell.angle_beta   90.00
_cell.angle_gamma   90.00
#
_symmetry.space_group_name_H-M   'P 1'
#
loop_
_entity.id
_entity.type
_entity.pdbx_description
1 polymer ?
#
loop_
_entity_poly.entity_id
_entity_poly.type
_entity_poly.pdbx_seq_one_letter_code
_entity_poly.pdbx_strand_id
1 'polypeptide(L)'
;MGAYLSEPVTEKLSSDEFNEKLECGASSMQGWRVNQEDAHNTILDFDEHTSLFAVYDGHGGAEVATYCSQNLPNFIKNTEAYKGGDMIQALKDAFLGFDATIATKEVMDILKELAGEINPPGPSDNEESEDENISNLYKDARLPLQEVLAKYENKLSTLHRARLGDTTTPMSPCLRAKKNGEEACGSGAGASSSSSGIDVAGSRS
;
A
#
# COMPACT_ATOMS: atom_id res chain seq x y z
N MET A 1 10.96 9.88 5.94
CA MET A 1 9.67 10.45 5.50
C MET A 1 8.64 9.34 5.62
N GLY A 2 7.39 9.66 5.93
CA GLY A 2 6.33 8.66 6.12
C GLY A 2 5.77 8.14 4.79
N ALA A 3 4.64 7.44 4.84
CA ALA A 3 3.95 6.86 3.67
C ALA A 3 3.31 7.88 2.70
N TYR A 4 3.61 9.17 2.86
CA TYR A 4 2.96 10.27 2.14
C TYR A 4 3.97 11.16 1.43
N LEU A 5 3.58 11.60 0.23
CA LEU A 5 4.26 12.62 -0.55
C LEU A 5 4.02 14.03 0.03
N SER A 6 4.86 15.00 -0.38
CA SER A 6 4.68 16.41 -0.02
C SER A 6 3.50 17.06 -0.72
N GLU A 7 3.13 16.53 -1.88
CA GLU A 7 1.97 16.93 -2.68
C GLU A 7 1.35 15.70 -3.34
N PRO A 8 0.04 15.68 -3.61
CA PRO A 8 -0.60 14.53 -4.22
C PRO A 8 -0.29 14.45 -5.72
N VAL A 9 -0.09 13.24 -6.24
CA VAL A 9 -0.13 12.96 -7.67
C VAL A 9 -1.59 12.97 -8.11
N THR A 10 -1.99 14.01 -8.83
CA THR A 10 -3.37 14.22 -9.27
C THR A 10 -3.65 13.73 -10.68
N GLU A 11 -2.67 13.14 -11.36
CA GLU A 11 -2.85 12.54 -12.68
C GLU A 11 -3.91 11.44 -12.62
N LYS A 12 -4.80 11.44 -13.61
CA LYS A 12 -5.91 10.49 -13.73
C LYS A 12 -5.61 9.55 -14.88
N LEU A 13 -5.53 8.27 -14.59
CA LEU A 13 -5.53 7.23 -15.61
C LEU A 13 -6.97 6.80 -15.82
N SER A 14 -7.61 7.36 -16.84
CA SER A 14 -9.01 7.11 -17.17
C SER A 14 -9.14 6.31 -18.48
N SER A 15 -10.13 5.44 -18.53
CA SER A 15 -10.55 4.71 -19.72
C SER A 15 -12.06 4.74 -19.85
N ASP A 16 -12.53 4.77 -21.09
CA ASP A 16 -13.94 4.63 -21.46
C ASP A 16 -14.04 3.47 -22.46
N GLU A 17 -14.95 2.54 -22.21
CA GLU A 17 -15.15 1.34 -23.00
C GLU A 17 -16.64 1.14 -23.27
N PHE A 18 -16.97 0.59 -24.44
CA PHE A 18 -18.35 0.30 -24.81
C PHE A 18 -18.47 -0.92 -25.71
N ASN A 19 -19.60 -1.61 -25.62
CA ASN A 19 -20.04 -2.61 -26.58
C ASN A 19 -21.55 -2.42 -26.87
N GLU A 20 -22.18 -3.35 -27.59
CA GLU A 20 -23.61 -3.22 -27.95
C GLU A 20 -24.56 -3.21 -26.74
N LYS A 21 -24.10 -3.64 -25.55
CA LYS A 21 -24.92 -3.86 -24.36
C LYS A 21 -24.62 -2.87 -23.24
N LEU A 22 -23.36 -2.44 -23.10
CA LEU A 22 -22.85 -1.70 -21.95
C LEU A 22 -21.90 -0.59 -22.39
N GLU A 23 -21.91 0.51 -21.64
CA GLU A 23 -20.89 1.56 -21.66
C GLU A 23 -20.34 1.70 -20.24
N CYS A 24 -19.02 1.77 -20.07
CA CYS A 24 -18.39 1.95 -18.77
C CYS A 24 -17.21 2.90 -18.84
N GLY A 25 -16.97 3.63 -17.76
CA GLY A 25 -15.77 4.44 -17.56
C GLY A 25 -15.08 4.02 -16.26
N ALA A 26 -13.75 4.00 -16.28
CA ALA A 26 -12.89 3.78 -15.12
C ALA A 26 -11.90 4.92 -14.96
N SER A 27 -11.51 5.23 -13.73
CA SER A 27 -10.46 6.22 -13.46
C SER A 27 -9.71 5.88 -12.17
N SER A 28 -8.39 5.92 -12.22
CA SER A 28 -7.52 5.73 -11.05
C SER A 28 -6.60 6.93 -10.84
N MET A 29 -6.18 7.16 -9.60
CA MET A 29 -5.27 8.25 -9.19
C MET A 29 -4.54 7.86 -7.91
N GLN A 30 -3.22 8.03 -7.90
CA GLN A 30 -2.36 7.69 -6.77
C GLN A 30 -2.59 8.60 -5.55
N GLY A 31 -2.78 9.90 -5.78
CA GLY A 31 -2.98 10.87 -4.70
C GLY A 31 -1.74 11.02 -3.82
N TRP A 32 -1.91 10.97 -2.50
CA TRP A 32 -0.86 11.29 -1.53
C TRP A 32 0.12 10.14 -1.24
N ARG A 33 -0.16 8.93 -1.71
CA ARG A 33 0.69 7.77 -1.45
C ARG A 33 1.96 7.85 -2.28
N VAL A 34 3.04 7.23 -1.77
CA VAL A 34 4.32 7.18 -2.48
C VAL A 34 4.20 6.35 -3.76
N ASN A 35 3.47 5.23 -3.70
CA ASN A 35 3.25 4.32 -4.82
C ASN A 35 1.75 4.14 -5.06
N GLN A 36 1.37 3.85 -6.30
CA GLN A 36 0.02 3.38 -6.63
C GLN A 36 -0.02 1.85 -6.50
N GLU A 37 -0.85 1.36 -5.59
CA GLU A 37 -1.01 -0.08 -5.31
C GLU A 37 -2.32 -0.64 -5.88
N ASP A 38 -3.20 0.22 -6.41
CA ASP A 38 -4.47 -0.19 -7.02
C ASP A 38 -4.29 -0.74 -8.45
N ALA A 39 -5.09 -1.75 -8.79
CA ALA A 39 -5.30 -2.23 -10.15
C ALA A 39 -6.79 -2.45 -10.44
N HIS A 40 -7.19 -2.59 -11.71
CA HIS A 40 -8.59 -2.85 -12.06
C HIS A 40 -8.73 -3.62 -13.38
N ASN A 41 -9.93 -4.16 -13.61
CA ASN A 41 -10.35 -4.70 -14.91
C ASN A 41 -11.68 -4.09 -15.33
N THR A 42 -11.76 -3.76 -16.61
CA THR A 42 -12.97 -3.45 -17.37
C THR A 42 -12.94 -4.37 -18.59
N ILE A 43 -13.66 -5.49 -18.54
CA ILE A 43 -13.65 -6.51 -19.62
C ILE A 43 -15.10 -6.71 -20.07
N LEU A 44 -15.52 -5.93 -21.06
CA LEU A 44 -16.88 -5.97 -21.58
C LEU A 44 -17.22 -7.31 -22.25
N ASP A 45 -16.30 -7.86 -23.02
CA ASP A 45 -16.47 -9.14 -23.71
C ASP A 45 -15.71 -10.24 -22.95
N PHE A 46 -16.06 -10.41 -21.67
CA PHE A 46 -15.46 -11.44 -20.83
C PHE A 46 -15.88 -12.84 -21.31
N ASP A 47 -17.15 -13.02 -21.70
CA ASP A 47 -17.67 -14.22 -22.35
C ASP A 47 -18.85 -13.84 -23.26
N GLU A 48 -19.45 -14.80 -23.98
CA GLU A 48 -20.52 -14.54 -24.97
C GLU A 48 -21.65 -13.63 -24.43
N HIS A 49 -22.01 -13.81 -23.15
CA HIS A 49 -23.05 -13.05 -22.47
C HIS A 49 -22.62 -12.47 -21.12
N THR A 50 -21.31 -12.32 -20.89
CA THR A 50 -20.76 -11.94 -19.58
C THR A 50 -19.73 -10.84 -19.74
N SER A 51 -19.77 -9.87 -18.82
CA SER A 51 -18.73 -8.84 -18.65
C SER A 51 -18.14 -8.95 -17.25
N LEU A 52 -16.85 -8.64 -17.09
CA LEU A 52 -16.16 -8.66 -15.81
C LEU A 52 -15.63 -7.27 -15.47
N PHE A 53 -15.95 -6.81 -14.26
CA PHE A 53 -15.42 -5.60 -13.66
C PHE A 53 -14.81 -5.95 -12.31
N ALA A 54 -13.61 -5.45 -12.03
CA ALA A 54 -12.92 -5.70 -10.76
C ALA A 54 -12.03 -4.53 -10.37
N VAL A 55 -11.89 -4.29 -9.08
CA VAL A 55 -10.93 -3.35 -8.49
C VAL A 55 -10.15 -4.10 -7.42
N TYR A 56 -8.83 -3.96 -7.46
CA TYR A 56 -7.89 -4.61 -6.56
C TYR A 56 -7.15 -3.51 -5.82
N ASP A 57 -7.36 -3.41 -4.50
CA ASP A 57 -6.69 -2.45 -3.60
C ASP A 57 -5.49 -3.16 -2.96
N GLY A 58 -4.28 -2.86 -3.46
CA GLY A 58 -3.04 -3.42 -2.93
C GLY A 58 -2.67 -2.80 -1.57
N HIS A 59 -1.99 -3.57 -0.73
CA HIS A 59 -1.49 -3.05 0.55
C HIS A 59 -0.10 -3.59 0.87
N GLY A 60 0.88 -2.69 0.90
CA GLY A 60 2.28 -3.03 1.18
C GLY A 60 3.02 -3.56 -0.03
N GLY A 61 2.49 -3.30 -1.23
CA GLY A 61 2.95 -3.82 -2.51
C GLY A 61 1.83 -3.76 -3.55
N ALA A 62 2.19 -3.50 -4.80
CA ALA A 62 1.26 -3.42 -5.94
C ALA A 62 1.24 -4.72 -6.76
N GLU A 63 2.23 -5.59 -6.56
CA GLU A 63 2.50 -6.77 -7.37
C GLU A 63 1.35 -7.78 -7.34
N VAL A 64 0.73 -8.01 -6.18
CA VAL A 64 -0.40 -8.95 -6.07
C VAL A 64 -1.65 -8.38 -6.72
N ALA A 65 -1.95 -7.08 -6.52
CA ALA A 65 -3.09 -6.42 -7.16
C ALA A 65 -2.95 -6.43 -8.69
N THR A 66 -1.74 -6.16 -9.18
CA THR A 66 -1.37 -6.21 -10.60
C THR A 66 -1.46 -7.63 -11.15
N TYR A 67 -0.95 -8.62 -10.43
CA TYR A 67 -1.02 -10.02 -10.84
C TYR A 67 -2.47 -10.52 -10.91
N CYS A 68 -3.32 -10.10 -9.95
CA CYS A 68 -4.75 -10.39 -9.97
C CYS A 68 -5.41 -9.83 -11.24
N SER A 69 -5.16 -8.56 -11.59
CA SER A 69 -5.79 -7.94 -12.76
C SER A 69 -5.41 -8.60 -14.08
N GLN A 70 -4.21 -9.18 -14.15
CA GLN A 70 -3.71 -9.88 -15.34
C GLN A 70 -4.22 -11.32 -15.46
N ASN A 71 -4.34 -12.05 -14.34
CA ASN A 71 -4.47 -13.51 -14.37
C ASN A 71 -5.80 -14.04 -13.80
N LEU A 72 -6.39 -13.37 -12.81
CA LEU A 72 -7.64 -13.81 -12.18
C LEU A 72 -8.80 -13.95 -13.17
N PRO A 73 -9.01 -13.03 -14.14
CA PRO A 73 -10.06 -13.18 -15.15
C PRO A 73 -10.00 -14.52 -15.90
N ASN A 74 -8.81 -14.92 -16.34
CA ASN A 74 -8.61 -16.19 -17.05
C ASN A 74 -8.75 -17.39 -16.10
N PHE A 75 -8.29 -17.26 -14.85
CA PHE A 75 -8.43 -18.30 -13.84
C PHE A 75 -9.91 -18.62 -13.57
N ILE A 76 -10.76 -17.60 -13.43
CA ILE A 76 -12.21 -17.76 -13.23
C ILE A 76 -12.82 -18.61 -14.36
N LYS A 77 -12.55 -18.27 -15.63
CA LYS A 77 -13.10 -19.00 -16.79
C LYS A 77 -12.67 -20.47 -16.83
N ASN A 78 -11.50 -20.76 -16.31
CA ASN A 78 -10.92 -22.10 -16.32
C ASN A 78 -11.44 -22.99 -15.18
N THR A 79 -12.13 -22.44 -14.19
CA THR A 79 -12.77 -23.25 -13.14
C THR A 79 -13.88 -24.14 -13.72
N GLU A 80 -14.01 -25.35 -13.19
CA GLU A 80 -15.05 -26.29 -13.65
C GLU A 80 -16.45 -25.78 -13.33
N ALA A 81 -16.63 -25.09 -12.20
CA ALA A 81 -17.89 -24.46 -11.84
C ALA A 81 -18.31 -23.35 -12.81
N TYR A 82 -17.37 -22.55 -13.33
CA TYR A 82 -17.68 -21.53 -14.35
C TYR A 82 -18.18 -22.18 -15.63
N LYS A 83 -17.47 -23.21 -16.12
CA LYS A 83 -17.87 -23.97 -17.32
C LYS A 83 -19.22 -24.69 -17.15
N GLY A 84 -19.53 -25.08 -15.92
CA GLY A 84 -20.83 -25.65 -15.53
C GLY A 84 -21.95 -24.63 -15.33
N GLY A 85 -21.66 -23.33 -15.40
CA GLY A 85 -22.62 -22.24 -15.19
C GLY A 85 -22.93 -21.91 -13.73
N ASP A 86 -22.25 -22.54 -12.76
CA ASP A 86 -22.39 -22.20 -11.33
C ASP A 86 -21.42 -21.07 -10.97
N MET A 87 -21.88 -19.84 -11.21
CA MET A 87 -21.06 -18.63 -11.00
C MET A 87 -20.67 -18.42 -9.53
N ILE A 88 -21.51 -18.80 -8.57
CA ILE A 88 -21.23 -18.61 -7.15
C ILE A 88 -20.08 -19.53 -6.73
N GLN A 89 -20.15 -20.80 -7.13
CA GLN A 89 -19.08 -21.74 -6.84
C GLN A 89 -17.81 -21.41 -7.64
N ALA A 90 -17.95 -20.97 -8.89
CA ALA A 90 -16.84 -20.52 -9.73
C ALA A 90 -15.99 -19.43 -9.06
N LEU A 91 -16.63 -18.40 -8.50
CA LEU A 91 -15.91 -17.33 -7.83
C LEU A 91 -15.24 -17.81 -6.53
N LYS A 92 -15.88 -18.68 -5.75
CA LYS A 92 -15.26 -19.26 -4.55
C LYS A 92 -14.03 -20.09 -4.90
N ASP A 93 -14.17 -20.98 -5.88
CA ASP A 93 -13.08 -21.85 -6.35
C ASP A 93 -11.96 -21.02 -6.98
N ALA A 94 -12.31 -19.99 -7.73
CA ALA A 94 -11.35 -19.09 -8.35
C ALA A 94 -10.52 -18.36 -7.29
N PHE A 95 -11.14 -17.72 -6.30
CA PHE A 95 -10.39 -16.96 -5.29
C PHE A 95 -9.52 -17.86 -4.43
N LEU A 96 -10.05 -18.99 -3.95
CA LEU A 96 -9.27 -19.93 -3.12
C LEU A 96 -8.16 -20.62 -3.93
N GLY A 97 -8.47 -21.04 -5.15
CA GLY A 97 -7.52 -21.71 -6.04
C GLY A 97 -6.41 -20.75 -6.49
N PHE A 98 -6.77 -19.53 -6.88
CA PHE A 98 -5.82 -18.52 -7.31
C PHE A 98 -4.90 -18.09 -6.16
N ASP A 99 -5.42 -17.88 -4.95
CA ASP A 99 -4.61 -17.59 -3.77
C ASP A 99 -3.59 -18.70 -3.47
N ALA A 100 -4.00 -19.97 -3.61
CA ALA A 100 -3.08 -21.09 -3.47
C ALA A 100 -1.95 -21.07 -4.53
N THR A 101 -2.21 -20.56 -5.75
CA THR A 101 -1.16 -20.41 -6.78
C THR A 101 -0.15 -19.32 -6.44
N ILE A 102 -0.56 -18.25 -5.76
CA ILE A 102 0.31 -17.14 -5.37
C ILE A 102 1.46 -17.61 -4.47
N ALA A 103 1.20 -18.60 -3.61
CA ALA A 103 2.20 -19.18 -2.71
C ALA A 103 3.19 -20.13 -3.42
N THR A 104 3.01 -20.42 -4.71
CA THR A 104 3.93 -21.29 -5.46
C THR A 104 5.20 -20.52 -5.84
N LYS A 105 6.32 -21.23 -5.95
CA LYS A 105 7.60 -20.60 -6.28
C LYS A 105 7.56 -19.86 -7.63
N GLU A 106 6.92 -20.45 -8.62
CA GLU A 106 6.81 -19.88 -9.97
C GLU A 106 6.10 -18.53 -9.95
N VAL A 107 4.97 -18.43 -9.23
CA VAL A 107 4.24 -17.17 -9.11
C VAL A 107 4.99 -16.18 -8.22
N MET A 108 5.64 -16.63 -7.14
CA MET A 108 6.47 -15.74 -6.33
C MET A 108 7.61 -15.10 -7.12
N ASP A 109 8.24 -15.83 -8.04
CA ASP A 109 9.31 -15.28 -8.89
C ASP A 109 8.75 -14.19 -9.83
N ILE A 110 7.54 -14.39 -10.39
CA ILE A 110 6.83 -13.37 -11.18
C ILE A 110 6.48 -12.14 -10.33
N LEU A 111 5.99 -12.35 -9.11
CA LEU A 111 5.62 -11.24 -8.21
C LEU A 111 6.84 -10.39 -7.82
N LYS A 112 8.01 -11.01 -7.64
CA LYS A 112 9.27 -10.28 -7.40
C LYS A 112 9.69 -9.44 -8.59
N GLU A 113 9.53 -9.97 -9.81
CA GLU A 113 9.78 -9.21 -11.04
C GLU A 113 8.83 -8.00 -11.14
N LEU A 114 7.52 -8.23 -10.96
CA LEU A 114 6.52 -7.16 -10.94
C LEU A 114 6.82 -6.10 -9.86
N ALA A 115 7.20 -6.51 -8.65
CA ALA A 115 7.55 -5.59 -7.58
C ALA A 115 8.74 -4.69 -7.95
N GLY A 116 9.76 -5.24 -8.63
CA GLY A 116 10.94 -4.50 -9.09
C GLY A 116 10.66 -3.56 -10.27
N GLU A 117 9.74 -3.92 -11.16
CA GLU A 117 9.30 -3.05 -12.27
C GLU A 117 8.45 -1.87 -11.76
N ILE A 118 7.53 -2.14 -10.83
CA ILE A 118 6.59 -1.12 -10.30
C ILE A 118 7.31 -0.15 -9.35
N ASN A 119 8.24 -0.68 -8.54
CA ASN A 119 9.04 0.10 -7.60
C ASN A 119 10.53 -0.04 -7.95
N PRO A 120 11.04 0.71 -8.94
CA PRO A 120 12.46 0.69 -9.23
C PRO A 120 13.25 1.16 -8.01
N PRO A 121 14.38 0.50 -7.67
CA PRO A 121 15.11 0.79 -6.45
C PRO A 121 15.54 2.25 -6.40
N GLY A 122 15.16 2.95 -5.33
CA GLY A 122 15.58 4.31 -5.08
C GLY A 122 17.04 4.38 -4.59
N PRO A 123 17.68 5.56 -4.60
CA PRO A 123 19.06 5.73 -4.12
C PRO A 123 19.26 5.46 -2.61
N SER A 124 18.21 5.08 -1.87
CA SER A 124 18.26 4.67 -0.46
C SER A 124 18.04 3.19 -0.21
N ASP A 125 17.73 2.41 -1.25
CA ASP A 125 17.57 0.97 -1.13
C ASP A 125 18.96 0.35 -1.10
N ASN A 126 19.50 0.22 0.12
CA ASN A 126 20.71 -0.56 0.34
C ASN A 126 20.48 -1.96 -0.23
N GLU A 127 21.34 -2.34 -1.17
CA GLU A 127 21.37 -3.61 -1.90
C GLU A 127 21.62 -4.86 -1.03
N GLU A 128 21.17 -4.89 0.23
CA GLU A 128 21.12 -6.13 1.00
C GLU A 128 19.91 -6.94 0.49
N SER A 129 20.17 -8.00 -0.27
CA SER A 129 19.14 -8.90 -0.80
C SER A 129 18.18 -9.33 0.32
N GLU A 130 16.88 -9.45 0.02
CA GLU A 130 15.87 -9.84 1.01
C GLU A 130 16.24 -11.12 1.77
N ASP A 131 16.91 -12.05 1.10
CA ASP A 131 17.42 -13.28 1.68
C ASP A 131 18.49 -13.03 2.77
N GLU A 132 19.39 -12.07 2.54
CA GLU A 132 20.37 -11.67 3.56
C GLU A 132 19.69 -11.02 4.75
N ASN A 133 18.71 -10.14 4.52
CA ASN A 133 17.92 -9.49 5.58
C ASN A 133 17.16 -10.51 6.43
N ILE A 134 16.46 -11.45 5.80
CA ILE A 134 15.74 -12.54 6.48
C ILE A 134 16.72 -13.40 7.28
N SER A 135 17.87 -13.77 6.68
CA SER A 135 18.88 -14.57 7.37
C SER A 135 19.43 -13.85 8.61
N ASN A 136 19.61 -12.53 8.53
CA ASN A 136 20.11 -11.71 9.62
C ASN A 136 19.07 -11.56 10.73
N LEU A 137 17.78 -11.44 10.38
CA LEU A 137 16.69 -11.44 11.35
C LEU A 137 16.62 -12.76 12.12
N TYR A 138 16.76 -13.91 11.45
CA TYR A 138 16.82 -15.21 12.12
C TYR A 138 18.03 -15.38 13.03
N LYS A 139 19.17 -14.76 12.68
CA LYS A 139 20.34 -14.73 13.57
C LYS A 139 20.04 -13.87 14.80
N ASP A 140 19.47 -12.69 14.62
CA ASP A 140 19.19 -11.75 15.70
C ASP A 140 18.11 -12.26 16.67
N ALA A 141 17.10 -12.98 16.16
CA ALA A 141 16.11 -13.65 16.99
C ALA A 141 16.70 -14.73 17.91
N ARG A 142 17.89 -15.25 17.61
CA ARG A 142 18.63 -16.22 18.44
C ARG A 142 19.62 -15.58 19.39
N LEU A 143 19.87 -14.28 19.27
CA LEU A 143 20.79 -13.56 20.15
C LEU A 143 20.06 -13.08 21.41
N PRO A 144 20.75 -13.03 22.56
CA PRO A 144 20.20 -12.40 23.75
C PRO A 144 20.00 -10.90 23.51
N LEU A 145 18.96 -10.32 24.14
CA LEU A 145 18.55 -8.92 23.92
C LEU A 145 19.71 -7.92 24.06
N GLN A 146 20.62 -8.11 25.02
CA GLN A 146 21.81 -7.27 25.20
C GLN A 146 22.72 -7.24 23.97
N GLU A 147 22.92 -8.37 23.30
CA GLU A 147 23.79 -8.46 22.13
C GLU A 147 23.13 -7.83 20.89
N VAL A 148 21.82 -8.00 20.75
CA VAL A 148 21.04 -7.31 19.73
C VAL A 148 21.14 -5.80 19.93
N LEU A 149 20.91 -5.30 21.15
CA LEU A 149 21.03 -3.88 21.46
C LEU A 149 22.44 -3.34 21.18
N ALA A 150 23.50 -4.05 21.57
CA ALA A 150 24.88 -3.65 21.30
C ALA A 150 25.21 -3.62 19.79
N LYS A 151 24.68 -4.58 19.02
CA LYS A 151 24.84 -4.62 17.55
C LYS A 151 24.22 -3.39 16.89
N TYR A 152 23.06 -2.94 17.37
CA TYR A 152 22.33 -1.82 16.77
C TYR A 152 22.65 -0.43 17.38
N GLU A 153 23.16 -0.34 18.61
CA GLU A 153 23.72 0.91 19.17
C GLU A 153 24.91 1.41 18.35
N ASN A 154 25.77 0.50 17.88
CA ASN A 154 26.91 0.84 17.02
C ASN A 154 26.47 1.35 15.64
N LYS A 155 25.38 0.80 15.07
CA LYS A 155 24.80 1.31 13.81
C LYS A 155 24.14 2.69 14.00
N LEU A 156 23.43 2.89 15.11
CA LEU A 156 22.78 4.17 15.45
C LEU A 156 23.79 5.30 15.72
N SER A 157 24.88 5.03 16.44
CA SER A 157 25.93 6.02 16.71
C SER A 157 26.67 6.46 15.44
N THR A 158 26.83 5.55 14.47
CA THR A 158 27.45 5.85 13.16
C THR A 158 26.54 6.75 12.30
N LEU A 159 25.24 6.49 12.29
CA LEU A 159 24.23 7.34 11.61
C LEU A 159 24.06 8.71 12.28
N HIS A 160 24.12 8.77 13.61
CA HIS A 160 24.07 10.04 14.36
C HIS A 160 25.26 10.95 14.03
N ARG A 161 26.46 10.37 13.96
CA ARG A 161 27.71 11.09 13.70
C ARG A 161 27.80 11.66 12.29
N ALA A 162 27.08 11.10 11.32
CA ALA A 162 27.03 11.61 9.95
C ALA A 162 26.02 12.76 9.75
N ARG A 163 24.98 12.88 10.59
CA ARG A 163 23.90 13.88 10.41
C ARG A 163 24.04 15.15 11.23
N LEU A 164 24.66 15.12 12.39
CA LEU A 164 24.77 16.29 13.27
C LEU A 164 26.20 16.38 13.78
N GLY A 165 26.93 17.43 13.36
CA GLY A 165 28.18 17.83 13.98
C GLY A 165 27.99 18.43 15.38
N ASP A 166 27.00 17.94 16.14
CA ASP A 166 26.66 18.44 17.47
C ASP A 166 26.55 17.27 18.45
N THR A 167 27.15 17.44 19.62
CA THR A 167 27.40 16.40 20.63
C THR A 167 26.25 16.23 21.61
N THR A 168 25.09 16.79 21.31
CA THR A 168 23.92 16.75 22.19
C THR A 168 23.04 15.55 21.85
N THR A 169 22.95 14.61 22.79
CA THR A 169 22.02 13.46 22.71
C THR A 169 20.58 13.97 22.52
N PRO A 170 19.88 13.60 21.44
CA PRO A 170 18.49 13.99 21.31
C PRO A 170 17.66 13.17 22.29
N MET A 171 16.91 13.88 23.14
CA MET A 171 15.89 13.24 23.95
C MET A 171 14.79 12.70 23.03
N SER A 172 14.47 11.42 23.20
CA SER A 172 13.38 10.74 22.49
C SER A 172 12.05 11.48 22.75
N PRO A 173 11.12 11.57 21.77
CA PRO A 173 9.88 12.35 21.92
C PRO A 173 8.88 11.83 22.95
N CYS A 174 9.17 10.71 23.62
CA CYS A 174 8.17 9.97 24.40
C CYS A 174 8.60 9.76 25.86
N LEU A 175 8.96 10.81 26.61
CA LEU A 175 8.94 10.79 28.08
C LEU A 175 8.66 12.19 28.64
N ARG A 176 7.39 12.61 28.68
CA ARG A 176 6.99 13.80 29.45
C ARG A 176 6.75 13.39 30.90
N ALA A 177 7.76 13.56 31.75
CA ALA A 177 7.61 13.44 33.20
C ALA A 177 6.71 14.58 33.72
N LYS A 178 5.63 14.20 34.41
CA LYS A 178 4.69 15.10 35.07
C LYS A 178 5.39 15.72 36.29
N LYS A 179 5.75 17.01 36.24
CA LYS A 179 6.22 17.75 37.41
C LYS A 179 5.09 18.64 37.92
N ASN A 180 4.53 18.26 39.07
CA ASN A 180 3.66 19.14 39.87
C ASN A 180 4.52 20.27 40.47
N GLY A 181 3.99 21.49 40.43
CA GLY A 181 4.57 22.66 41.07
C GLY A 181 3.75 23.90 40.72
N GLU A 182 3.04 24.42 41.72
CA GLU A 182 2.17 25.59 41.69
C GLU A 182 2.93 26.89 41.35
N GLU A 183 2.38 27.73 40.49
CA GLU A 183 2.02 29.14 40.76
C GLU A 183 1.73 29.92 39.46
N ALA A 184 1.05 31.06 39.65
CA ALA A 184 0.09 31.67 38.76
C ALA A 184 0.62 32.77 37.83
N CYS A 185 -0.32 33.21 36.97
CA CYS A 185 -0.45 34.50 36.28
C CYS A 185 0.12 34.64 34.86
N GLY A 186 -0.68 35.29 33.99
CA GLY A 186 -0.19 35.89 32.75
C GLY A 186 -1.04 35.66 31.51
N SER A 187 -2.09 36.46 31.36
CA SER A 187 -3.07 36.52 30.28
C SER A 187 -2.53 36.52 28.85
N GLY A 188 -3.27 35.89 27.92
CA GLY A 188 -3.10 36.05 26.48
C GLY A 188 -4.34 35.55 25.73
N ALA A 189 -5.30 36.45 25.53
CA ALA A 189 -6.55 36.20 24.83
C ALA A 189 -6.34 36.05 23.31
N GLY A 190 -7.10 35.15 22.69
CA GLY A 190 -7.19 34.97 21.25
C GLY A 190 -8.32 34.01 20.90
N ALA A 191 -9.56 34.52 20.94
CA ALA A 191 -10.76 33.81 20.55
C ALA A 191 -11.19 34.21 19.14
N SER A 192 -11.57 33.23 18.31
CA SER A 192 -12.57 33.36 17.23
C SER A 192 -12.87 31.93 16.72
N SER A 193 -13.92 31.30 17.23
CA SER A 193 -15.31 31.33 16.76
C SER A 193 -15.55 30.49 15.49
N SER A 194 -16.23 29.37 15.73
CA SER A 194 -17.01 28.58 14.80
C SER A 194 -18.13 29.38 14.11
N SER A 195 -18.43 29.06 12.86
CA SER A 195 -19.78 29.25 12.30
C SER A 195 -20.08 28.21 11.21
N SER A 196 -21.09 27.42 11.47
CA SER A 196 -21.88 26.61 10.55
C SER A 196 -22.56 27.45 9.46
N GLY A 197 -22.64 26.92 8.24
CA GLY A 197 -23.50 27.44 7.17
C GLY A 197 -23.76 26.35 6.12
N ILE A 198 -24.94 25.74 6.21
CA ILE A 198 -25.57 24.90 5.18
C ILE A 198 -26.16 25.86 4.14
N ASP A 199 -25.97 25.60 2.85
CA ASP A 199 -26.91 26.03 1.82
C ASP A 199 -27.05 24.97 0.73
N VAL A 200 -28.28 24.50 0.58
CA VAL A 200 -28.81 23.68 -0.51
C VAL A 200 -29.32 24.64 -1.58
N ALA A 201 -28.91 24.44 -2.83
CA ALA A 201 -29.68 24.93 -3.98
C ALA A 201 -29.49 23.98 -5.16
N GLY A 202 -30.58 23.31 -5.53
CA GLY A 202 -30.69 22.64 -6.82
C GLY A 202 -31.13 23.63 -7.89
N SER A 203 -30.76 23.34 -9.14
CA SER A 203 -31.55 23.73 -10.30
C SER A 203 -31.12 22.90 -11.50
N ARG A 204 -32.12 22.18 -12.03
CA ARG A 204 -32.14 21.55 -13.34
C ARG A 204 -31.93 22.58 -14.44
N SER A 205 -31.30 22.17 -15.53
CA SER A 205 -31.74 22.40 -16.91
C SER A 205 -31.17 21.28 -17.76
#